data_AF-A0A6B3F7Q1-F1
#
_entry.id   AF-A0A6B3F7Q1-F1
#
_cell.length_a   1.000
_cell.length_b   1.000
_cell.length_c   1.000
_cell.angle_alpha   90.00
_cell.angle_beta   90.00
_cell.angle_gamma   90.00
#
_symmetry.space_group_name_H-M   'P 1'
#
loop_
_entity.id
_entity.type
_entity.pdbx_description
1 polymer ?
#
loop_
_entity_poly.entity_id
_entity_poly.type
_entity_poly.pdbx_seq_one_letter_code
_entity_poly.pdbx_strand_id
1 'polypeptide(L)' 'MPAAPSPAPGLRERKKRMTRQAILDAAEALFARDGYEGVTVAQIADRANISVKTLFTYFSSKEDLAFA' A
#
# COMPACT_ATOMS: atom_id res chain seq x y z
N MET A 1 5.71 -5.76 43.12
CA MET A 1 4.97 -5.47 41.89
C MET A 1 5.97 -5.27 40.76
N PRO A 2 6.13 -6.20 39.80
CA PRO A 2 6.93 -5.95 38.61
C PRO A 2 6.03 -5.53 37.44
N ALA A 3 6.48 -4.51 36.72
CA ALA A 3 5.83 -3.96 35.54
C ALA A 3 5.76 -5.02 34.42
N ALA A 4 4.55 -5.30 33.95
CA ALA A 4 4.34 -5.93 32.66
C ALA A 4 4.52 -4.85 31.57
N PRO A 5 5.44 -5.00 30.59
CA PRO A 5 5.35 -4.20 29.39
C PRO A 5 4.10 -4.64 28.64
N SER A 6 3.12 -3.73 28.54
CA SER A 6 1.94 -3.88 27.69
C SER A 6 2.37 -4.30 26.27
N PRO A 7 1.63 -5.18 25.58
CA PRO A 7 1.93 -5.55 24.21
C PRO A 7 1.78 -4.30 23.35
N ALA A 8 2.91 -3.73 22.92
CA ALA A 8 2.91 -2.62 21.98
C ALA A 8 2.01 -2.97 20.78
N PRO A 9 1.09 -2.09 20.36
CA PRO A 9 0.36 -2.29 19.12
C PRO A 9 1.39 -2.47 17.99
N GLY A 10 1.29 -3.63 17.35
CA GLY A 10 2.46 -4.40 16.93
C GLY A 10 3.30 -3.78 15.82
N LEU A 11 4.58 -4.15 15.79
CA LEU A 11 5.45 -4.01 14.61
C LEU A 11 4.76 -4.42 13.29
N ARG A 12 3.77 -5.31 13.36
CA ARG A 12 2.92 -5.72 12.22
C ARG A 12 2.11 -4.57 11.62
N GLU A 13 1.54 -3.67 12.42
CA GLU A 13 0.78 -2.53 11.89
C GLU A 13 1.68 -1.48 11.24
N ARG A 14 2.88 -1.26 11.79
CA ARG A 14 3.88 -0.39 11.15
C ARG A 14 4.29 -0.90 9.79
N LYS A 15 4.56 -2.20 9.67
CA LYS A 15 4.88 -2.81 8.37
C LYS A 15 3.73 -2.67 7.38
N LYS A 16 2.48 -2.89 7.82
CA LYS A 16 1.29 -2.67 6.98
C LYS A 16 1.19 -1.25 6.44
N ARG A 17 1.41 -0.24 7.29
CA ARG A 17 1.35 1.18 6.88
C ARG A 17 2.47 1.55 5.90
N MET A 18 3.68 1.02 6.10
CA MET A 18 4.79 1.24 5.17
C MET A 18 4.49 0.65 3.79
N THR A 19 3.91 -0.55 3.72
CA THR A 19 3.51 -1.13 2.44
C THR A 19 2.42 -0.31 1.77
N ARG A 20 1.41 0.16 2.53
CA ARG A 20 0.36 1.03 2.00
C ARG A 20 0.91 2.35 1.46
N GLN A 21 1.85 2.97 2.17
CA GLN A 21 2.51 4.19 1.71
C GLN A 21 3.32 3.96 0.43
N ALA A 22 4.07 2.87 0.33
CA ALA A 22 4.80 2.53 -0.89
C ALA A 22 3.87 2.34 -2.10
N ILE A 23 2.69 1.77 -1.88
CA ILE A 23 1.65 1.63 -2.91
C ILE A 23 1.14 2.99 -3.37
N LEU A 24 0.79 3.87 -2.42
CA LEU A 24 0.28 5.21 -2.72
C LEU A 24 1.32 6.05 -3.47
N ASP A 25 2.57 6.04 -3.01
CA ASP A 25 3.69 6.77 -3.65
C ASP A 25 3.93 6.28 -5.08
N ALA A 26 3.93 4.95 -5.29
CA ALA A 26 4.05 4.36 -6.61
C ALA A 26 2.86 4.71 -7.52
N ALA A 27 1.64 4.72 -6.96
CA ALA A 27 0.42 5.05 -7.67
C ALA A 27 0.38 6.52 -8.08
N GLU A 28 0.68 7.43 -7.15
CA GLU A 28 0.73 8.88 -7.39
C GLU A 28 1.75 9.22 -8.48
N ALA A 29 2.95 8.62 -8.42
CA ALA A 29 3.98 8.80 -9.43
C ALA A 29 3.57 8.28 -10.82
N LEU A 30 2.81 7.18 -10.87
CA LEU A 30 2.30 6.62 -12.12
C LEU A 30 1.13 7.44 -12.66
N PHE A 31 0.17 7.82 -11.80
CA PHE A 31 -0.96 8.64 -12.17
C PHE A 31 -0.52 10.01 -12.69
N ALA A 32 0.53 10.59 -12.11
CA ALA A 32 1.12 11.84 -12.57
C ALA A 32 1.84 11.72 -13.94
N ARG A 33 2.32 10.52 -14.32
CA ARG A 33 3.07 10.32 -15.58
C ARG A 33 2.20 9.81 -16.73
N ASP A 34 1.42 8.77 -16.48
CA ASP A 34 0.66 8.02 -17.49
C ASP A 34 -0.85 8.32 -17.45
N GLY A 35 -1.31 9.05 -16.43
CA GLY A 35 -2.72 9.37 -16.23
C GLY A 35 -3.53 8.19 -15.67
N TYR A 36 -4.63 8.50 -15.00
CA TYR A 36 -5.44 7.49 -14.31
C TYR A 36 -5.88 6.35 -15.23
N GLU A 37 -6.28 6.61 -16.47
CA GLU A 37 -6.68 5.57 -17.43
C GLU A 37 -5.53 4.66 -17.89
N GLY A 38 -4.32 5.20 -18.10
CA GLY A 38 -3.15 4.45 -18.57
C GLY A 38 -2.50 3.57 -17.50
N VAL A 39 -2.67 3.92 -16.23
CA VAL A 39 -2.07 3.18 -15.12
C VAL A 39 -2.90 1.96 -14.75
N THR A 40 -2.24 0.81 -14.59
CA THR A 40 -2.88 -0.43 -14.12
C THR A 40 -2.39 -0.79 -12.73
N VAL A 41 -3.26 -1.46 -11.97
CA VAL A 41 -2.91 -2.06 -10.67
C VAL A 41 -1.68 -2.97 -10.76
N ALA A 42 -1.45 -3.62 -11.89
CA ALA A 42 -0.24 -4.41 -12.14
C ALA A 42 1.03 -3.55 -12.14
N GLN A 43 1.03 -2.39 -12.82
CA GLN A 43 2.18 -1.48 -12.82
C GLN A 43 2.45 -0.86 -11.45
N ILE A 44 1.40 -0.50 -10.73
CA ILE A 44 1.53 0.04 -9.36
C ILE A 44 2.12 -1.03 -8.44
N ALA A 45 1.64 -2.27 -8.54
CA ALA A 45 2.16 -3.38 -7.75
C ALA A 45 3.66 -3.64 -8.05
N ASP A 46 4.02 -3.68 -9.33
CA ASP A 46 5.40 -3.88 -9.78
C ASP A 46 6.32 -2.78 -9.25
N ARG A 47 5.87 -1.53 -9.34
CA ARG A 47 6.61 -0.35 -8.87
C ARG A 47 6.71 -0.26 -7.35
N ALA A 48 5.66 -0.65 -6.63
CA ALA A 48 5.65 -0.77 -5.18
C ALA A 48 6.35 -2.04 -4.66
N ASN A 49 6.95 -2.85 -5.56
CA ASN A 49 7.64 -4.10 -5.25
C ASN A 49 6.77 -5.11 -4.47
N ILE A 50 5.50 -5.19 -4.84
CA ILE A 50 4.56 -6.13 -4.24
C ILE A 50 3.81 -6.90 -5.32
N SER A 51 3.30 -8.07 -4.98
CA SER A 51 2.44 -8.84 -5.88
C SER A 51 1.09 -8.16 -6.05
N VAL A 52 0.52 -8.25 -7.25
CA VAL A 52 -0.87 -7.84 -7.55
C VAL A 52 -1.86 -8.44 -6.53
N LYS A 53 -1.63 -9.68 -6.10
CA LYS A 53 -2.39 -10.35 -5.03
C LYS A 53 -2.30 -9.65 -3.67
N THR A 54 -1.10 -9.20 -3.29
CA THR A 54 -0.89 -8.41 -2.06
C THR A 54 -1.58 -7.07 -2.20
N LEU A 55 -1.49 -6.43 -3.37
CA LEU A 55 -2.19 -5.18 -3.65
C LEU A 55 -3.71 -5.38 -3.52
N PHE A 56 -4.30 -6.40 -4.15
CA PHE A 56 -5.71 -6.78 -3.96
C PHE A 56 -6.10 -7.12 -2.52
N THR A 57 -5.13 -7.46 -1.67
CA THR A 57 -5.36 -7.66 -0.22
C THR A 57 -5.49 -6.32 0.53
N TYR A 58 -4.92 -5.24 0.00
CA TYR A 58 -4.98 -3.89 0.59
C TYR A 58 -5.97 -2.95 -0.13
N PHE A 59 -6.13 -3.09 -1.44
CA PHE A 59 -6.89 -2.23 -2.34
C PHE A 59 -7.60 -3.10 -3.37
N SER A 60 -8.92 -3.18 -3.28
CA SER A 60 -9.73 -4.05 -4.14
C SER A 60 -9.90 -3.53 -5.56
N SER A 61 -9.67 -2.24 -5.80
CA SER A 61 -9.94 -1.59 -7.08
C SER A 61 -8.91 -0.51 -7.39
N LYS A 62 -8.74 -0.24 -8.69
CA LYS A 62 -8.01 0.93 -9.21
C LYS A 62 -8.55 2.24 -8.61
N GLU A 63 -9.86 2.29 -8.36
CA GLU A 63 -10.56 3.40 -7.69
C GLU A 63 -10.16 3.55 -6.23
N ASP A 64 -10.08 2.45 -5.48
CA ASP A 64 -9.62 2.45 -4.09
C ASP A 64 -8.17 2.97 -3.99
N LEU A 65 -7.39 2.76 -5.05
CA LEU A 65 -6.04 3.28 -5.23
C LEU A 65 -5.99 4.77 -5.61
N ALA A 66 -7.03 5.28 -6.26
CA ALA A 66 -7.16 6.69 -6.64
C ALA A 66 -7.65 7.56 -5.47
N PHE A 67 -8.49 6.98 -4.60
CA PHE A 67 -9.24 7.69 -3.57
C PHE A 67 -8.67 7.53 -2.15
N ALA A 68 -7.59 6.76 -1.96
CA ALA A 68 -7.00 6.48 -0.64
C ALA A 68 -5.82 7.36 -0.26
#